data_AF-A0A9X8E6M6-F1
#
_entry.id   AF-A0A9X8E6M6-F1
#
_cell.length_a   1.000
_cell.length_b   1.000
_cell.length_c   1.000
_cell.angle_alpha   90.00
_cell.angle_beta   90.00
_cell.angle_gamma   90.00
#
_symmetry.space_group_name_H-M   'P 1'
#
loop_
_entity.id
_entity.type
_entity.pdbx_description
1 polymer ?
#
loop_
_entity_poly.entity_id
_entity_poly.type
_entity_poly.pdbx_seq_one_letter_code
_entity_poly.pdbx_strand_id
1 'polypeptide(L)'
;MANVAQYRVGLILPLKKTRNGRMQELLMSQDMGIHFIHIDLDAVTSAQNFLDMYGPLDAILHKLAHDMVFEPLGDAAAIRNMQIIRELTSLHPNIPFIDPLESVRVLTDRAAVSRMLESVPGSLFHLPRHAILDSAAAKASI
;
A
#
# COMPACT_ATOMS: atom_id res chain seq x y z
N MET A 1 -27.80 9.01 23.08
CA MET A 1 -26.59 8.30 22.63
C MET A 1 -26.06 9.08 21.43
N ALA A 2 -24.85 9.64 21.50
CA ALA A 2 -24.31 10.41 20.40
C ALA A 2 -24.13 9.48 19.19
N ASN A 3 -24.57 9.93 18.01
CA ASN A 3 -24.37 9.21 16.75
C ASN A 3 -22.86 9.25 16.46
N VAL A 4 -22.13 8.21 16.82
CA VAL A 4 -20.70 8.10 16.52
C VAL A 4 -20.59 8.01 15.00
N ALA A 5 -19.92 8.99 14.37
CA ALA A 5 -19.69 8.95 12.93
C ALA A 5 -19.00 7.64 12.57
N GLN A 6 -19.57 6.89 11.64
CA GLN A 6 -19.06 5.58 11.24
C GLN A 6 -18.14 5.74 10.03
N TYR A 7 -16.83 5.56 10.23
CA TYR A 7 -15.83 5.55 9.17
C TYR A 7 -15.81 4.21 8.45
N ARG A 8 -15.66 4.21 7.13
CA ARG A 8 -15.57 3.03 6.27
C ARG A 8 -14.17 2.94 5.68
N VAL A 9 -13.40 1.93 6.09
CA VAL A 9 -12.01 1.78 5.67
C VAL A 9 -11.87 0.52 4.83
N GLY A 10 -11.44 0.67 3.58
CA GLY A 10 -11.12 -0.45 2.70
C GLY A 10 -9.78 -1.10 3.08
N LEU A 11 -9.68 -2.43 3.05
CA LEU A 11 -8.43 -3.17 3.25
C LEU A 11 -8.04 -3.94 2.00
N ILE A 12 -6.93 -3.55 1.40
CA ILE A 12 -6.29 -4.31 0.32
C ILE A 12 -5.12 -5.09 0.93
N LEU A 13 -5.37 -6.33 1.34
CA LEU A 13 -4.36 -7.22 1.92
C LEU A 13 -4.41 -8.60 1.26
N PRO A 14 -3.27 -9.31 1.13
CA PRO A 14 -3.27 -10.66 0.58
C PRO A 14 -4.20 -11.61 1.35
N LEU A 15 -5.02 -12.39 0.65
CA LEU A 15 -6.00 -13.33 1.22
C LEU A 15 -5.44 -14.28 2.28
N LYS A 16 -4.15 -14.65 2.19
CA LYS A 16 -3.47 -15.49 3.19
C LYS A 16 -3.38 -14.83 4.57
N LYS A 17 -3.50 -13.50 4.66
CA LYS A 17 -3.53 -12.75 5.91
C LYS A 17 -4.93 -12.58 6.48
N THR A 18 -5.99 -12.74 5.68
CA THR A 18 -7.37 -12.40 6.07
C THR A 18 -8.24 -13.62 6.36
N ARG A 19 -7.78 -14.84 5.98
CA ARG A 19 -8.57 -16.07 6.14
C ARG A 19 -8.63 -16.66 7.56
N ASN A 20 -7.76 -16.27 8.50
CA ASN A 20 -7.79 -16.73 9.89
C ASN A 20 -7.10 -15.72 10.84
N GLY A 21 -7.59 -15.62 12.08
CA GLY A 21 -6.95 -14.87 13.17
C GLY A 21 -7.30 -13.37 13.22
N ARG A 22 -6.38 -12.55 13.74
CA ARG A 22 -6.59 -11.13 14.08
C ARG A 22 -7.16 -10.25 12.96
N MET A 23 -6.90 -10.59 11.70
CA MET A 23 -7.45 -9.82 10.58
C MET A 23 -8.94 -10.07 10.36
N GLN A 24 -9.40 -11.29 10.61
CA GLN A 24 -10.83 -11.59 10.56
C GLN A 24 -11.57 -10.91 11.72
N GLU A 25 -10.96 -10.90 12.91
CA GLU A 25 -11.46 -10.13 14.05
C GLU A 25 -11.58 -8.64 13.73
N LEU A 26 -10.56 -8.06 13.07
CA LEU A 26 -10.59 -6.66 12.63
C LEU A 26 -11.74 -6.39 11.64
N LEU A 27 -11.96 -7.29 10.67
CA LEU A 27 -13.05 -7.16 9.69
C LEU A 27 -14.45 -7.29 10.31
N MET A 28 -14.56 -7.98 11.44
CA MET A 28 -15.82 -8.12 12.18
C MET A 28 -16.00 -7.02 13.23
N SER A 29 -14.93 -6.29 13.59
CA SER A 29 -14.97 -5.23 14.57
C SER A 29 -15.63 -3.97 14.00
N GLN A 30 -16.35 -3.26 14.87
CA GLN A 30 -16.82 -1.89 14.66
C GLN A 30 -16.34 -0.95 15.77
N ASP A 31 -15.26 -1.34 16.44
CA ASP A 31 -14.70 -0.55 17.54
C ASP A 31 -14.32 0.84 17.06
N MET A 32 -14.47 1.82 17.95
CA MET A 32 -14.20 3.24 17.67
C MET A 32 -14.99 3.82 16.49
N GLY A 33 -16.07 3.15 16.05
CA GLY A 33 -16.88 3.60 14.92
C GLY A 33 -16.22 3.37 13.56
N ILE A 34 -15.28 2.42 13.44
CA ILE A 34 -14.62 2.10 12.17
C ILE A 34 -15.13 0.77 11.65
N HIS A 35 -15.66 0.76 10.43
CA HIS A 35 -16.06 -0.43 9.71
C HIS A 35 -15.04 -0.76 8.62
N PHE A 36 -14.38 -1.89 8.80
CA PHE A 36 -13.36 -2.38 7.88
C PHE A 36 -13.97 -3.27 6.79
N ILE A 37 -13.62 -3.01 5.53
CA ILE A 37 -14.17 -3.69 4.36
C ILE A 37 -13.02 -4.33 3.60
N HIS A 38 -13.01 -5.67 3.50
CA HIS A 38 -12.00 -6.35 2.71
C HIS A 38 -12.22 -6.10 1.21
N ILE A 39 -11.20 -5.60 0.54
CA ILE A 39 -11.19 -5.38 -0.91
C ILE A 39 -10.40 -6.51 -1.55
N ASP A 40 -11.09 -7.30 -2.36
CA ASP A 40 -10.47 -8.27 -3.24
C ASP A 40 -10.26 -7.62 -4.62
N LEU A 41 -9.01 -7.28 -4.96
CA LEU A 41 -8.68 -6.71 -6.27
C LEU A 41 -8.81 -7.72 -7.41
N ASP A 42 -8.80 -9.03 -7.15
CA ASP A 42 -9.00 -10.03 -8.19
C ASP A 42 -10.42 -9.95 -8.76
N ALA A 43 -11.40 -9.63 -7.92
CA ALA A 43 -12.80 -9.43 -8.30
C ALA A 43 -13.10 -8.08 -8.96
N VAL A 44 -12.19 -7.11 -8.88
CA VAL A 44 -12.37 -5.76 -9.41
C VAL A 44 -11.89 -5.69 -10.86
N THR A 45 -12.72 -5.12 -11.73
CA THR A 45 -12.42 -5.01 -13.18
C THR A 45 -12.08 -3.59 -13.63
N SER A 46 -12.48 -2.56 -12.87
CA SER A 46 -12.20 -1.15 -13.15
C SER A 46 -12.32 -0.30 -11.88
N ALA A 47 -11.85 0.94 -11.92
CA ALA A 47 -12.04 1.87 -10.79
C ALA A 47 -13.52 2.17 -10.51
N GLN A 48 -14.37 2.21 -11.55
CA GLN A 48 -15.82 2.37 -11.33
C GLN A 48 -16.42 1.12 -10.68
N ASN A 49 -16.07 -0.07 -11.17
CA ASN A 49 -16.55 -1.32 -10.59
C ASN A 49 -16.10 -1.48 -9.13
N PHE A 50 -14.92 -1.01 -8.76
CA PHE A 50 -14.48 -0.92 -7.37
C PHE A 50 -15.48 -0.15 -6.51
N LEU A 51 -15.87 1.05 -6.95
CA LEU A 51 -16.78 1.93 -6.21
C LEU A 51 -18.18 1.33 -6.12
N ASP A 52 -18.64 0.71 -7.20
CA ASP A 52 -19.94 0.05 -7.24
C ASP A 52 -20.00 -1.14 -6.26
N MET A 53 -18.91 -1.89 -6.12
CA MET A 53 -18.84 -3.05 -5.23
C MET A 53 -18.70 -2.68 -3.76
N TYR A 54 -17.85 -1.70 -3.42
CA TYR A 54 -17.49 -1.42 -2.03
C TYR A 54 -18.16 -0.15 -1.47
N GLY A 55 -18.77 0.65 -2.33
CA GLY A 55 -19.41 1.91 -1.99
C GLY A 55 -18.39 3.00 -1.62
N PRO A 56 -18.87 4.13 -1.06
CA PRO A 56 -17.98 5.18 -0.59
C PRO A 56 -17.10 4.68 0.58
N LEU A 57 -15.83 5.07 0.54
CA LEU A 57 -14.83 4.77 1.55
C LEU A 57 -14.22 6.08 2.08
N ASP A 58 -13.92 6.13 3.36
CA ASP A 58 -13.25 7.25 4.02
C ASP A 58 -11.72 7.13 3.94
N ALA A 59 -11.20 5.91 3.79
CA ALA A 59 -9.77 5.63 3.60
C ALA A 59 -9.54 4.23 3.03
N ILE A 60 -8.34 3.97 2.52
CA ILE A 60 -7.89 2.66 2.08
C ILE A 60 -6.59 2.29 2.79
N LEU A 61 -6.63 1.28 3.65
CA LEU A 61 -5.45 0.63 4.22
C LEU A 61 -4.96 -0.46 3.25
N HIS A 62 -3.68 -0.45 2.90
CA HIS A 62 -3.21 -1.35 1.85
C HIS A 62 -1.84 -1.97 2.09
N LYS A 63 -1.57 -3.06 1.36
CA LYS A 63 -0.23 -3.61 1.16
C LYS A 63 0.00 -3.93 -0.32
N LEU A 64 0.25 -2.90 -1.11
CA LEU A 64 0.41 -2.97 -2.57
C LEU A 64 1.87 -3.08 -3.04
N ALA A 65 2.84 -3.13 -2.11
CA ALA A 65 4.27 -3.13 -2.46
C ALA A 65 4.67 -4.25 -3.45
N HIS A 66 4.00 -5.41 -3.41
CA HIS A 66 4.28 -6.47 -4.39
C HIS A 66 3.83 -6.05 -5.80
N ASP A 67 2.60 -5.56 -5.96
CA ASP A 67 2.10 -5.11 -7.26
C ASP A 67 2.95 -3.95 -7.80
N MET A 68 3.41 -3.03 -6.94
CA MET A 68 4.32 -1.95 -7.32
C MET A 68 5.68 -2.44 -7.84
N VAL A 69 6.20 -3.57 -7.33
CA VAL A 69 7.45 -4.18 -7.78
C VAL A 69 7.26 -5.00 -9.05
N PHE A 70 6.15 -5.72 -9.17
CA PHE A 70 5.91 -6.65 -10.29
C PHE A 70 5.32 -5.97 -11.52
N GLU A 71 4.62 -4.85 -11.36
CA GLU A 71 4.12 -4.02 -12.46
C GLU A 71 5.21 -3.70 -13.51
N PRO A 72 6.36 -3.09 -13.15
CA PRO A 72 7.41 -2.77 -14.13
C PRO A 72 8.12 -4.01 -14.70
N LEU A 73 7.93 -5.18 -14.08
CA LEU A 73 8.47 -6.46 -14.56
C LEU A 73 7.56 -7.16 -15.57
N GLY A 74 6.40 -6.58 -15.89
CA GLY A 74 5.48 -7.12 -16.88
C GLY A 74 4.43 -8.07 -16.31
N ASP A 75 4.25 -8.15 -14.98
CA ASP A 75 3.22 -8.99 -14.39
C ASP A 75 1.82 -8.45 -14.70
N ALA A 76 1.02 -9.24 -15.41
CA ALA A 76 -0.28 -8.82 -15.90
C ALA A 76 -1.28 -8.47 -14.78
N ALA A 77 -1.25 -9.21 -13.67
CA ALA A 77 -2.15 -8.97 -12.54
C ALA A 77 -1.76 -7.67 -11.82
N ALA A 78 -0.47 -7.48 -11.56
CA ALA A 78 0.07 -6.26 -10.96
C ALA A 78 -0.18 -5.02 -11.82
N ILE A 79 0.03 -5.11 -13.14
CA ILE A 79 -0.29 -4.02 -14.08
C ILE A 79 -1.76 -3.63 -13.98
N ARG A 80 -2.67 -4.62 -14.08
CA ARG A 80 -4.11 -4.39 -13.98
C ARG A 80 -4.48 -3.74 -12.64
N ASN A 81 -3.99 -4.31 -11.53
CA ASN A 81 -4.27 -3.82 -10.18
C ASN A 81 -3.79 -2.38 -10.01
N MET A 82 -2.54 -2.09 -10.38
CA MET A 82 -1.98 -0.75 -10.25
C MET A 82 -2.65 0.25 -11.18
N GLN A 83 -3.14 -0.16 -12.35
CA GLN A 83 -3.96 0.69 -13.21
C GLN A 83 -5.29 1.05 -12.55
N ILE A 84 -6.02 0.08 -11.98
CA ILE A 84 -7.26 0.32 -11.23
C ILE A 84 -7.00 1.30 -10.08
N ILE A 85 -5.92 1.11 -9.32
CA ILE A 85 -5.57 1.99 -8.20
C ILE A 85 -5.25 3.41 -8.67
N ARG A 86 -4.47 3.58 -9.75
CA ARG A 86 -4.19 4.91 -10.33
C ARG A 86 -5.47 5.61 -10.77
N GLU A 87 -6.34 4.91 -11.50
CA GLU A 87 -7.63 5.46 -11.94
C GLU A 87 -8.50 5.85 -10.73
N LEU A 88 -8.56 5.00 -9.70
CA LEU A 88 -9.29 5.31 -8.47
C LEU A 88 -8.76 6.57 -7.77
N THR A 89 -7.44 6.70 -7.63
CA THR A 89 -6.83 7.91 -7.03
C THR A 89 -7.08 9.17 -7.85
N SER A 90 -7.20 9.04 -9.18
CA SER A 90 -7.52 10.17 -10.05
C SER A 90 -8.99 10.59 -9.94
N LEU A 91 -9.92 9.62 -9.82
CA LEU A 91 -11.35 9.88 -9.69
C LEU A 91 -11.73 10.38 -8.29
N HIS A 92 -11.05 9.88 -7.26
CA HIS A 92 -11.33 10.16 -5.86
C HIS A 92 -10.06 10.54 -5.08
N PRO A 93 -9.45 11.71 -5.36
CA PRO A 93 -8.22 12.15 -4.69
C PRO A 93 -8.38 12.38 -3.18
N ASN A 94 -9.63 12.49 -2.70
CA ASN A 94 -9.96 12.68 -1.29
C ASN A 94 -9.98 11.38 -0.47
N ILE A 95 -9.84 10.21 -1.10
CA ILE A 95 -9.74 8.93 -0.38
C ILE A 95 -8.25 8.66 -0.10
N PRO A 96 -7.77 8.88 1.14
CA PRO A 96 -6.37 8.65 1.46
C PRO A 96 -6.02 7.16 1.42
N PHE A 97 -4.87 6.86 0.82
CA PHE A 97 -4.22 5.57 0.96
C PHE A 97 -3.29 5.60 2.17
N ILE A 98 -3.38 4.56 2.98
CA ILE A 98 -2.58 4.36 4.18
C ILE A 98 -1.72 3.10 3.95
N ASP A 99 -0.41 3.22 3.79
CA ASP A 99 0.39 4.47 3.68
C ASP A 99 0.22 5.14 2.29
N PRO A 100 0.68 6.39 2.08
CA PRO A 100 0.63 7.00 0.74
C PRO A 100 1.39 6.18 -0.30
N LEU A 101 0.80 5.98 -1.48
CA LEU A 101 1.34 5.10 -2.53
C LEU A 101 2.78 5.46 -2.92
N GLU A 102 3.09 6.75 -3.07
CA GLU A 102 4.43 7.22 -3.42
C GLU A 102 5.46 6.94 -2.31
N SER A 103 5.05 7.03 -1.04
CA SER A 103 5.93 6.66 0.08
C SER A 103 6.24 5.17 0.04
N VAL A 104 5.22 4.32 -0.18
CA VAL A 104 5.41 2.87 -0.32
C VAL A 104 6.30 2.56 -1.53
N ARG A 105 6.16 3.29 -2.65
CA ARG A 105 6.99 3.09 -3.85
C ARG A 105 8.47 3.30 -3.55
N VAL A 106 8.84 4.35 -2.81
CA VAL A 106 10.24 4.54 -2.33
C VAL A 106 10.73 3.34 -1.54
N LEU A 107 9.89 2.79 -0.64
CA LEU A 107 10.24 1.65 0.21
C LEU A 107 10.46 0.34 -0.57
N THR A 108 10.10 0.29 -1.86
CA THR A 108 10.38 -0.87 -2.71
C THR A 108 11.80 -0.87 -3.30
N ASP A 109 12.52 0.26 -3.25
CA ASP A 109 13.89 0.40 -3.73
C ASP A 109 14.85 0.60 -2.57
N ARG A 110 15.69 -0.42 -2.29
CA ARG A 110 16.70 -0.35 -1.21
C ARG A 110 17.70 0.78 -1.40
N ALA A 111 18.09 1.10 -2.63
CA ALA A 111 19.02 2.19 -2.91
C ALA A 111 18.37 3.54 -2.61
N ALA A 112 17.10 3.73 -2.99
CA ALA A 112 16.33 4.92 -2.65
C ALA A 112 16.11 5.07 -1.14
N VAL A 113 15.75 3.98 -0.44
CA VAL A 113 15.62 3.97 1.02
C VAL A 113 16.94 4.33 1.69
N SER A 114 18.05 3.77 1.24
CA SER A 114 19.34 4.03 1.89
C SER A 114 19.74 5.50 1.72
N ARG A 115 19.59 6.09 0.53
CA ARG A 115 19.77 7.53 0.29
C ARG A 115 18.83 8.40 1.14
N MET A 116 17.57 7.98 1.29
CA MET A 116 16.61 8.68 2.16
C MET A 116 17.09 8.66 3.61
N LEU A 117 17.58 7.51 4.11
CA LEU A 117 18.07 7.37 5.48
C LEU A 117 19.36 8.14 5.76
N GLU A 118 20.20 8.39 4.75
CA GLU A 118 21.38 9.26 4.88
C GLU A 118 21.01 10.71 5.23
N SER A 119 19.81 11.16 4.84
CA SER A 119 19.30 12.50 5.17
C SER A 119 18.77 12.60 6.61
N VAL A 120 18.55 11.47 7.29
CA VAL A 120 18.06 11.45 8.67
C VAL A 120 19.22 11.76 9.62
N PRO A 121 19.05 12.69 10.58
CA PRO A 121 20.11 13.00 11.54
C PRO A 121 20.60 11.75 12.27
N GLY A 122 21.92 11.49 12.21
CA GLY A 122 22.54 10.34 12.86
C GLY A 122 22.38 10.29 14.39
N SER A 123 21.94 11.38 15.01
CA SER A 123 21.55 11.43 16.42
C SER A 123 20.24 10.69 16.72
N LEU A 124 19.40 10.44 15.72
CA LEU A 124 18.11 9.76 15.86
C LEU A 124 18.21 8.27 15.49
N PHE A 125 19.10 7.91 14.58
CA PHE A 125 19.24 6.56 14.08
C PHE A 125 20.65 6.30 13.55
N HIS A 126 21.22 5.13 13.86
CA HIS A 126 22.50 4.70 13.29
C HIS A 126 22.26 3.92 12.00
N LEU A 127 22.66 4.48 10.86
CA LEU A 127 22.67 3.77 9.58
C LEU A 127 24.03 3.05 9.41
N PRO A 128 24.05 1.71 9.27
CA PRO A 128 25.28 0.99 8.95
C PRO A 128 25.92 1.51 7.66
N ARG A 129 27.25 1.42 7.57
CA ARG A 129 27.95 1.70 6.31
C ARG A 129 27.40 0.80 5.20
N HIS A 130 27.04 1.39 4.08
CA HIS A 130 26.52 0.69 2.93
C HIS A 130 27.11 1.29 1.65
N ALA A 131 27.02 0.55 0.55
CA ALA A 131 27.38 1.01 -0.78
C ALA A 131 26.34 0.48 -1.78
N ILE A 132 25.97 1.31 -2.75
CA ILE A 132 25.08 0.92 -3.85
C ILE A 132 25.97 0.48 -5.01
N LEU A 133 25.85 -0.78 -5.42
CA LEU A 133 26.63 -1.36 -6.52
C LEU A 133 25.73 -1.50 -7.74
N ASP A 134 25.83 -0.55 -8.66
CA ASP A 134 25.03 -0.49 -9.88
C ASP A 134 25.78 -1.04 -11.12
N SER A 135 27.06 -1.39 -10.97
CA SER A 135 27.91 -1.90 -12.04
C SER A 135 29.00 -2.84 -11.51
N ALA A 136 29.52 -3.69 -12.40
CA ALA A 136 30.67 -4.55 -12.09
C ALA A 136 31.93 -3.71 -11.74
N ALA A 137 32.08 -2.53 -12.36
CA ALA A 137 33.16 -1.59 -12.06
C ALA A 137 33.04 -0.96 -10.67
N ALA A 138 31.83 -0.57 -10.26
CA ALA A 138 31.58 -0.06 -8.91
C ALA A 138 31.90 -1.13 -7.84
N LYS A 139 31.57 -2.40 -8.12
CA LYS A 139 31.90 -3.52 -7.24
C LYS A 139 33.40 -3.77 -7.08
N ALA A 140 34.21 -3.51 -8.10
CA ALA A 140 35.67 -3.73 -8.07
C ALA A 140 36.45 -2.63 -7.33
N SER A 141 35.80 -1.50 -7.01
CA SER A 141 36.42 -0.31 -6.40
C SER A 141 36.30 -0.26 -4.87
N ILE A 142 35.84 -1.35 -4.24
CA ILE A 142 35.54 -1.45 -2.79
C ILE A 142 36.38 -2.57 -2.19
#